data_AF-A0A7V9D8J5-F1
#
_entry.id   AF-A0A7V9D8J5-F1
#
_cell.length_a   1.000
_cell.length_b   1.000
_cell.length_c   1.000
_cell.angle_alpha   90.00
_cell.angle_beta   90.00
_cell.angle_gamma   90.00
#
_symmetry.space_group_name_H-M   'P 1'
#
loop_
_entity.id
_entity.type
_entity.pdbx_description
1 polymer ?
#
loop_
_entity_poly.entity_id
_entity_poly.type
_entity_poly.pdbx_seq_one_letter_code
_entity_poly.pdbx_strand_id
1 'polypeptide(L)'
;TSYTHPFADLDLLRRGDVIRTRARGGRITVFRVFRIATVEEASYKEFVLRQPRSPGARVITLFACTPKGMRTHRIVVRARAQGREGAPRSHESGSSANTGGSSTGRTDAT
;
A
#
# COMPACT_ATOMS: atom_id res chain seq x y z
N THR A 1 6.48 -1.15 29.37
CA THR A 1 6.08 0.26 29.21
C THR A 1 4.64 0.30 28.75
N SER A 2 3.71 0.63 29.64
CA SER A 2 2.32 0.83 29.24
C SER A 2 2.21 2.18 28.55
N TYR A 3 2.17 2.19 27.22
CA TYR A 3 1.84 3.39 26.45
C TYR A 3 0.39 3.75 26.77
N THR A 4 0.18 4.65 27.73
CA THR A 4 -1.16 5.08 28.16
C THR A 4 -1.92 5.84 27.07
N HIS A 5 -1.21 6.30 26.03
CA HIS A 5 -1.77 7.06 24.92
C HIS A 5 -1.19 6.58 23.57
N PRO A 6 -1.70 5.45 23.02
CA PRO A 6 -1.31 5.04 21.68
C PRO A 6 -1.66 6.15 20.67
N PHE A 7 -0.71 6.51 19.81
CA PHE A 7 -0.85 7.54 18.78
C PHE A 7 -1.17 8.97 19.30
N ALA A 8 -0.73 9.32 20.52
CA ALA A 8 -0.89 10.68 21.06
C ALA A 8 -0.33 11.77 20.14
N ASP A 9 0.77 11.48 19.45
CA ASP A 9 1.51 12.45 18.63
C ASP A 9 1.24 12.30 17.14
N LEU A 10 0.13 11.65 16.77
CA LEU A 10 -0.23 11.46 15.36
C LEU A 10 -0.51 12.80 14.65
N ASP A 11 -0.87 13.83 15.42
CA ASP A 11 -1.06 15.23 15.01
C ASP A 11 0.25 15.95 14.66
N LEU A 12 1.40 15.44 15.11
CA LEU A 12 2.71 16.02 14.77
C LEU A 12 3.24 15.57 13.41
N LEU A 13 2.68 14.50 12.85
CA LEU A 13 3.10 14.00 11.54
C LEU A 13 2.83 15.01 10.43
N ARG A 14 3.69 15.00 9.42
CA ARG A 14 3.63 15.85 8.24
C ARG A 14 3.73 15.02 6.97
N ARG A 15 3.30 15.60 5.86
CA ARG A 15 3.48 14.99 4.54
C ARG A 15 4.98 14.81 4.28
N GLY A 16 5.38 13.60 3.91
CA GLY A 16 6.78 13.24 3.70
C GLY A 16 7.41 12.44 4.85
N ASP A 17 6.81 12.46 6.03
CA ASP A 17 7.31 11.71 7.18
C ASP A 17 7.29 10.20 6.92
N VAL A 18 8.15 9.49 7.67
CA VAL A 18 8.39 8.07 7.48
C VAL A 18 7.77 7.27 8.62
N ILE A 19 6.98 6.25 8.25
CA ILE A 19 6.42 5.26 9.17
C ILE A 19 7.08 3.91 8.88
N ARG A 20 7.73 3.32 9.87
CA ARG A 20 8.34 1.99 9.79
C ARG A 20 7.44 0.99 10.51
N THR A 21 6.99 -0.04 9.80
CA THR A 21 6.16 -1.10 10.40
C THR A 21 6.88 -2.44 10.32
N ARG A 22 6.64 -3.31 11.31
CA ARG A 22 7.13 -4.68 11.34
C ARG A 22 6.03 -5.58 11.89
N ALA A 23 5.57 -6.53 11.08
CA ALA A 23 4.72 -7.62 11.58
C ALA A 23 5.58 -8.64 12.34
N ARG A 24 4.97 -9.44 13.23
CA ARG A 24 5.67 -10.50 13.97
C ARG A 24 6.37 -11.44 12.97
N GLY A 25 7.69 -11.62 13.13
CA GLY A 25 8.51 -12.43 12.22
C GLY A 25 8.77 -11.80 10.83
N GLY A 26 8.21 -10.63 10.54
CA GLY A 26 8.34 -9.95 9.24
C GLY A 26 9.55 -9.02 9.12
N ARG A 27 9.84 -8.63 7.87
CA ARG A 27 10.78 -7.55 7.53
C ARG A 27 10.15 -6.18 7.81
N ILE A 28 11.01 -5.19 8.07
CA ILE A 28 10.57 -3.79 8.17
C ILE A 28 10.05 -3.33 6.80
N THR A 29 8.86 -2.73 6.79
CA THR A 29 8.33 -2.01 5.63
C THR A 29 8.31 -0.52 5.94
N VAL A 30 8.75 0.30 4.98
CA VAL A 30 8.83 1.75 5.09
C VAL A 30 7.71 2.40 4.28
N PHE A 31 6.92 3.24 4.94
CA PHE A 31 5.83 4.00 4.35
C PHE A 31 6.11 5.49 4.45
N ARG A 32 5.74 6.25 3.42
CA ARG A 32 5.86 7.70 3.40
C ARG A 32 4.48 8.35 3.45
N VAL A 33 4.27 9.24 4.41
CA VAL A 33 3.02 9.97 4.60
C VAL A 33 2.75 10.83 3.37
N PHE A 34 1.56 10.68 2.80
CA PHE A 34 1.13 11.50 1.65
C PHE A 34 -0.15 12.27 1.92
N ARG A 35 -0.95 11.88 2.93
CA ARG A 35 -2.18 12.60 3.27
C ARG A 35 -2.43 12.55 4.77
N ILE A 36 -2.84 13.69 5.32
CA ILE A 36 -3.34 13.84 6.68
C ILE A 36 -4.68 14.56 6.56
N ALA A 37 -5.67 14.14 7.32
CA ALA A 37 -7.00 14.75 7.33
C ALA A 37 -7.65 14.63 8.70
N THR A 38 -8.43 15.63 9.08
CA THR A 38 -9.39 15.54 10.19
C THR A 38 -10.76 15.21 9.60
N VAL A 39 -11.42 14.20 10.13
CA VAL A 39 -12.72 13.72 9.64
C VAL A 39 -13.67 13.62 10.84
N GLU A 40 -14.93 13.98 10.65
CA GLU A 40 -15.96 13.80 11.68
C GLU A 40 -16.10 12.32 12.09
N GLU A 41 -16.47 12.09 13.34
CA GLU A 41 -16.71 10.74 13.87
C GLU A 41 -17.82 9.99 13.12
N ALA A 42 -18.81 10.67 12.54
CA ALA A 42 -19.84 10.02 11.74
C ALA A 42 -19.30 9.41 10.43
N SER A 43 -18.26 10.02 9.85
CA SER A 43 -17.83 9.75 8.46
C SER A 43 -16.45 9.09 8.36
N TYR A 44 -15.73 8.92 9.48
CA TYR A 44 -14.34 8.45 9.43
C TYR A 44 -14.17 7.03 8.84
N LYS A 45 -15.17 6.15 9.01
CA LYS A 45 -15.09 4.74 8.57
C LYS A 45 -14.87 4.64 7.07
N GLU A 46 -15.65 5.39 6.27
CA GLU A 46 -15.52 5.41 4.82
C GLU A 46 -14.12 5.86 4.40
N PHE A 47 -13.57 6.86 5.10
CA PHE A 47 -12.25 7.37 4.79
C PHE A 47 -11.14 6.37 5.11
N VAL A 48 -11.24 5.67 6.25
CA VAL A 48 -10.26 4.69 6.73
C VAL A 48 -10.29 3.41 5.89
N LEU A 49 -11.47 2.93 5.53
CA LEU A 49 -11.68 1.68 4.79
C LEU A 49 -11.46 1.82 3.28
N ARG A 50 -11.35 3.05 2.77
CA ARG A 50 -11.14 3.32 1.34
C ARG A 50 -9.86 2.67 0.83
N GLN A 51 -10.05 1.69 -0.05
CA GLN A 51 -8.97 0.99 -0.72
C GLN A 51 -8.21 1.91 -1.69
N PRO A 52 -6.90 1.64 -1.93
CA PRO A 52 -6.15 2.30 -2.98
C PRO A 52 -6.76 2.03 -4.36
N ARG A 53 -6.73 3.02 -5.26
CA ARG A 53 -7.26 2.88 -6.63
C ARG A 53 -6.42 1.94 -7.50
N SER A 54 -5.12 1.84 -7.23
CA SER A 54 -4.19 1.08 -8.07
C SER A 54 -3.97 -0.34 -7.51
N PRO A 55 -4.16 -1.39 -8.32
CA PRO A 55 -3.83 -2.76 -7.95
C PRO A 55 -2.35 -2.87 -7.53
N GLY A 56 -2.12 -3.39 -6.33
CA GLY A 56 -0.80 -3.55 -5.74
C GLY A 56 -0.22 -2.30 -5.04
N ALA A 57 -0.96 -1.20 -4.96
CA ALA A 57 -0.57 -0.10 -4.08
C ALA A 57 -0.69 -0.53 -2.61
N ARG A 58 0.42 -0.47 -1.88
CA ARG A 58 0.46 -0.77 -0.44
C ARG A 58 0.32 0.52 0.35
N VAL A 59 -0.82 0.69 1.02
CA VAL A 59 -1.12 1.86 1.84
C VAL A 59 -1.43 1.42 3.25
N ILE A 60 -0.96 2.17 4.23
CA ILE A 60 -1.42 2.08 5.61
C ILE A 60 -2.21 3.34 5.95
N THR A 61 -3.21 3.16 6.80
CA THR A 61 -3.98 4.24 7.40
C THR A 61 -3.83 4.13 8.91
N LEU A 62 -3.27 5.17 9.55
CA LEU A 62 -3.27 5.33 10.99
C LEU A 62 -4.37 6.33 11.35
N PHE A 63 -5.09 6.10 12.45
CA PHE A 63 -6.09 7.05 12.91
C PHE A 63 -6.21 7.05 14.43
N ALA A 64 -6.60 8.20 14.97
CA ALA A 64 -6.81 8.41 16.40
C ALA A 64 -7.95 9.40 16.64
N CYS A 65 -8.43 9.51 17.88
CA CYS A 65 -9.38 10.56 18.27
C CYS A 65 -8.72 11.94 18.17
N THR A 66 -9.49 12.96 17.79
CA THR A 66 -9.04 14.35 17.79
C THR A 66 -10.24 15.29 17.99
N PRO A 67 -10.07 16.48 18.60
CA PRO A 67 -8.92 16.93 19.40
C PRO A 67 -8.62 16.01 20.60
N LYS A 68 -7.42 16.11 21.18
CA LYS A 68 -7.04 15.29 22.35
C LYS A 68 -8.07 15.46 23.48
N GLY A 69 -8.53 14.35 24.05
CA GLY A 69 -9.58 14.34 25.08
C GLY A 69 -11.02 14.45 24.55
N MET A 70 -11.20 14.69 23.25
CA MET A 70 -12.51 14.78 22.60
C MET A 70 -12.64 13.71 21.51
N ARG A 71 -13.82 13.10 21.39
CA ARG A 71 -14.07 12.03 20.41
C ARG A 71 -14.81 12.48 19.17
N THR A 72 -15.06 13.78 19.01
CA THR A 72 -15.88 14.36 17.95
C THR A 72 -15.32 14.16 16.54
N HIS A 73 -13.99 14.06 16.41
CA HIS A 73 -13.32 13.83 15.14
C HIS A 73 -12.30 12.70 15.25
N ARG A 74 -11.78 12.33 14.09
CA ARG A 74 -10.63 11.44 13.91
C ARG A 74 -9.58 12.16 13.09
N ILE A 75 -8.34 12.12 13.56
CA ILE A 75 -7.19 12.43 12.71
C ILE A 75 -6.84 11.17 11.96
N VAL A 76 -6.67 11.27 10.64
CA VAL A 76 -6.36 10.15 9.75
C VAL A 76 -5.12 10.46 8.94
N VAL A 77 -4.13 9.58 9.05
CA VAL A 77 -2.86 9.65 8.33
C VAL A 77 -2.77 8.49 7.36
N ARG A 78 -2.56 8.79 6.08
CA ARG A 78 -2.34 7.80 5.03
C ARG A 78 -0.90 7.87 4.54
N ALA A 79 -0.27 6.71 4.47
CA ALA A 79 1.09 6.56 4.01
C ALA A 79 1.19 5.41 3.01
N ARG A 80 2.03 5.56 1.99
CA ARG A 80 2.23 4.55 0.94
C ARG A 80 3.60 3.91 1.09
N ALA A 81 3.70 2.61 0.86
CA ALA A 81 4.99 1.94 0.85
C ALA A 81 5.86 2.59 -0.22
N GLN A 82 7.11 2.87 0.10
CA GLN A 82 8.09 3.06 -0.96
C GLN A 82 8.26 1.69 -1.61
N GLY A 83 7.93 1.59 -2.90
CA GLY A 83 8.14 0.34 -3.65
C GLY A 83 9.59 -0.09 -3.47
N ARG A 84 9.85 -1.40 -3.57
CA ARG A 84 11.20 -1.80 -3.97
C ARG A 84 11.38 -1.18 -5.35
N GLU A 85 12.26 -0.20 -5.46
CA GLU A 85 12.84 0.18 -6.75
C GLU A 85 13.28 -1.14 -7.41
N GLY A 86 12.63 -1.57 -8.50
CA GLY A 86 13.08 -2.69 -9.33
C GLY A 86 12.63 -4.13 -9.00
N ALA A 87 11.36 -4.40 -8.64
CA ALA A 87 10.83 -5.76 -8.77
C ALA A 87 9.95 -5.87 -10.04
N PRO A 88 10.40 -6.53 -11.12
CA PRO A 88 9.56 -6.77 -12.29
C PRO A 88 8.40 -7.68 -11.89
N ARG A 89 7.18 -7.29 -12.26
CA ARG A 89 6.03 -8.18 -12.23
C ARG A 89 6.15 -9.06 -13.47
N SER A 90 6.59 -10.31 -13.30
CA SER A 90 6.42 -11.34 -14.33
C SER A 90 4.91 -11.50 -14.56
N HIS A 91 4.44 -10.99 -15.69
CA HIS A 91 3.15 -11.37 -16.24
C HIS A 91 3.25 -12.86 -16.61
N GLU A 92 2.75 -13.71 -15.73
CA GLU A 92 2.36 -15.05 -16.10
C GLU A 92 1.06 -14.91 -16.90
N SER A 93 1.18 -15.03 -18.22
CA SER A 93 0.05 -15.25 -19.10
C SER A 93 0.43 -16.45 -19.96
N GLY A 94 0.09 -17.62 -19.45
CA GLY A 94 0.01 -18.81 -20.27
C GLY A 94 -0.97 -18.56 -21.42
N SER A 95 -0.50 -18.82 -22.63
CA SER A 95 -1.37 -19.20 -23.73
C SER A 95 -0.69 -20.33 -24.48
N SER A 96 -1.05 -21.54 -24.07
CA SER A 96 -1.00 -22.73 -24.91
C SER A 96 -1.91 -22.54 -26.11
N ALA A 97 -1.35 -22.60 -27.32
CA ALA A 97 -1.98 -22.96 -28.59
C ALA A 97 -0.90 -22.76 -29.67
N ASN A 98 -0.62 -23.62 -30.64
CA ASN A 98 -1.20 -24.87 -31.06
C ASN A 98 -0.15 -25.57 -31.94
N THR A 99 0.02 -26.87 -31.79
CA THR A 99 0.79 -27.73 -32.69
C THR A 99 0.06 -27.81 -34.03
N GLY A 100 0.72 -27.41 -35.12
CA GLY A 100 0.20 -27.58 -36.48
C GLY A 100 1.36 -27.60 -37.47
N GLY A 101 1.70 -28.78 -37.96
CA GLY A 101 2.83 -29.01 -38.85
C GLY A 101 2.53 -28.88 -40.34
N SER A 102 3.56 -29.26 -41.12
CA SER A 102 3.64 -29.50 -42.58
C SER A 102 4.14 -28.31 -43.39
N SER A 103 5.42 -28.32 -43.80
CA SER A 103 5.92 -28.72 -45.15
C SER A 103 6.68 -27.49 -45.70
N THR A 104 7.81 -27.50 -46.42
CA THR A 104 8.60 -28.45 -47.20
C THR A 104 9.91 -27.70 -47.53
N GLY A 105 11.07 -28.37 -47.55
CA GLY A 105 12.34 -27.74 -47.89
C GLY A 105 13.48 -28.71 -48.14
N ARG A 106 13.28 -29.67 -49.05
CA ARG A 106 14.35 -30.29 -49.88
C ARG A 106 14.60 -29.29 -51.04
N THR A 107 15.80 -29.04 -51.58
CA THR A 107 16.98 -29.88 -51.83
C THR A 107 18.17 -29.00 -52.26
N ASP A 108 19.37 -29.57 -52.18
CA ASP A 108 20.70 -29.06 -52.55
C ASP A 108 20.95 -28.67 -54.02
N ALA A 109 22.08 -27.95 -54.18
CA ALA A 109 23.09 -27.99 -55.26
C ALA A 109 22.77 -27.40 -56.65
N THR A 110 23.60 -26.46 -57.11
CA THR A 110 24.85 -26.72 -57.88
C THR A 110 25.73 -25.48 -57.89
#